data_AF-A0A368XH80-F1
#
_entry.id   AF-A0A368XH80-F1
#
_cell.length_a   1.000
_cell.length_b   1.000
_cell.length_c   1.000
_cell.angle_alpha   90.00
_cell.angle_beta   90.00
_cell.angle_gamma   90.00
#
_symmetry.space_group_name_H-M   'P 1'
#
loop_
_entity.id
_entity.type
_entity.pdbx_description
1 polymer ?
#
loop_
_entity_poly.entity_id
_entity_poly.type
_entity_poly.pdbx_seq_one_letter_code
_entity_poly.pdbx_strand_id
1 'polypeptide(L)'
;MNKTVSFKESRIISTSVLLFGMGFLMSVIPDFNTPLMLFNFVLAGIATVLFYVFWKKHQHQSKRYFSLLSYVMIIGLGVFAAIPLLRVFYLELVFWFGVVMLAIMVLLPYLFAKEIAFGIQKPAKSKLGKVYLIFALLIIGFGATVYSHSLFTSNPEANVIAIFAFLLALLLFFTAPVLLIKPEDMDEIVNE
;
A
#
# COMPACT_ATOMS: atom_id res chain seq x y z
N MET A 1 -5.12 25.04 -9.61
CA MET A 1 -6.30 25.15 -10.50
C MET A 1 -6.87 23.77 -10.75
N ASN A 2 -8.15 23.55 -10.42
CA ASN A 2 -8.86 22.34 -10.81
C ASN A 2 -9.13 22.38 -12.32
N LYS A 3 -8.79 21.30 -13.03
CA LYS A 3 -9.11 21.11 -14.44
C LYS A 3 -10.09 19.94 -14.57
N THR A 4 -10.93 19.99 -15.59
CA THR A 4 -11.74 18.84 -15.99
C THR A 4 -10.82 17.78 -16.61
N VAL A 5 -10.91 16.54 -16.12
CA VAL A 5 -10.08 15.43 -16.57
C VAL A 5 -10.85 14.62 -17.61
N SER A 6 -10.37 14.61 -18.85
CA SER A 6 -10.92 13.77 -19.90
C SER A 6 -10.65 12.28 -19.62
N PHE A 7 -11.43 11.37 -20.23
CA PHE A 7 -11.22 9.93 -20.04
C PHE A 7 -9.82 9.48 -20.45
N LYS A 8 -9.25 10.05 -21.51
CA LYS A 8 -7.90 9.73 -21.99
C LYS A 8 -6.82 10.11 -20.97
N GLU A 9 -7.03 11.22 -20.25
CA GLU A 9 -6.11 11.71 -19.22
C GLU A 9 -6.36 11.11 -17.84
N SER A 10 -7.45 10.36 -17.67
CA SER A 10 -7.87 9.77 -16.40
C SER A 10 -6.88 8.75 -15.85
N ARG A 11 -6.05 8.15 -16.71
CA ARG A 11 -5.09 7.06 -16.38
C ARG A 11 -5.71 5.77 -15.84
N ILE A 12 -7.05 5.63 -15.90
CA ILE A 12 -7.76 4.44 -15.41
C ILE A 12 -7.17 3.17 -16.03
N ILE A 13 -7.06 3.13 -17.36
CA ILE A 13 -6.57 1.94 -18.08
C ILE A 13 -5.14 1.59 -17.66
N SER A 14 -4.23 2.57 -17.68
CA SER A 14 -2.82 2.33 -17.30
C SER A 14 -2.68 1.84 -15.86
N THR A 15 -3.46 2.41 -14.94
CA THR A 15 -3.41 2.02 -13.53
C THR A 15 -4.05 0.64 -13.30
N SER A 16 -5.13 0.33 -14.00
CA SER A 16 -5.73 -1.00 -13.99
C SER A 16 -4.75 -2.06 -14.52
N VAL A 17 -4.10 -1.81 -15.67
CA VAL A 17 -3.10 -2.73 -16.23
C VAL A 17 -1.96 -2.96 -15.25
N LEU A 18 -1.49 -1.92 -14.56
CA LEU A 18 -0.49 -2.06 -13.50
C LEU A 18 -0.98 -2.98 -12.37
N LEU A 19 -2.21 -2.80 -11.88
CA LEU A 19 -2.76 -3.63 -10.81
C LEU A 19 -2.94 -5.09 -11.24
N PHE A 20 -3.43 -5.34 -12.46
CA PHE A 20 -3.54 -6.70 -13.00
C PHE A 20 -2.15 -7.35 -13.16
N GLY A 21 -1.17 -6.61 -13.69
CA GLY A 21 0.20 -7.08 -13.84
C GLY A 21 0.85 -7.42 -12.50
N MET A 22 0.71 -6.54 -11.50
CA MET A 22 1.23 -6.78 -10.15
C MET A 22 0.51 -7.93 -9.44
N GLY A 23 -0.82 -8.00 -9.57
CA GLY A 23 -1.61 -9.12 -9.06
C GLY A 23 -1.18 -10.46 -9.66
N PHE A 24 -0.87 -10.49 -10.96
CA PHE A 24 -0.30 -11.67 -11.62
C PHE A 24 1.08 -12.03 -11.03
N LEU A 25 2.02 -11.09 -11.03
CA LEU A 25 3.39 -11.33 -10.56
C LEU A 25 3.44 -11.87 -9.13
N MET A 26 2.66 -11.26 -8.22
CA MET A 26 2.62 -11.68 -6.82
C MET A 26 1.89 -13.01 -6.60
N SER A 27 1.12 -13.48 -7.58
CA SER A 27 0.48 -14.81 -7.52
C SER A 27 1.41 -15.95 -7.91
N VAL A 28 2.53 -15.64 -8.57
CA VAL A 28 3.56 -16.61 -8.98
C VAL A 28 4.48 -16.95 -7.80
N ILE A 29 4.51 -16.11 -6.74
CA ILE A 29 5.44 -16.27 -5.61
C ILE A 29 4.72 -16.91 -4.40
N PRO A 30 5.30 -17.92 -3.73
CA PRO A 30 6.53 -18.64 -4.12
C PRO A 30 6.33 -19.56 -5.33
N ASP A 31 5.13 -20.12 -5.46
CA ASP A 31 4.72 -20.98 -6.58
C ASP A 31 3.41 -20.47 -7.19
N PHE A 32 3.23 -20.71 -8.48
CA PHE A 32 2.03 -20.31 -9.22
C PHE A 32 0.77 -20.89 -8.61
N ASN A 33 -0.18 -20.01 -8.26
CA ASN A 33 -1.45 -20.39 -7.67
C ASN A 33 -2.61 -19.73 -8.43
N THR A 34 -3.36 -20.54 -9.16
CA THR A 34 -4.48 -20.06 -9.99
C THR A 34 -5.63 -19.46 -9.18
N PRO A 35 -6.10 -20.08 -8.08
CA PRO A 35 -7.10 -19.45 -7.20
C PRO A 35 -6.70 -18.06 -6.71
N LEU A 36 -5.44 -17.89 -6.31
CA LEU A 36 -4.90 -16.62 -5.84
C LEU A 36 -4.81 -15.58 -6.96
N MET A 37 -4.38 -16.00 -8.16
CA MET A 37 -4.36 -15.13 -9.33
C MET A 37 -5.76 -14.60 -9.64
N LEU A 38 -6.77 -15.48 -9.60
CA LEU A 38 -8.16 -15.09 -9.82
C LEU A 38 -8.63 -14.11 -8.73
N PHE A 39 -8.30 -14.36 -7.46
CA PHE A 39 -8.59 -13.44 -6.36
C PHE A 39 -7.96 -12.06 -6.58
N ASN A 40 -6.68 -12.01 -6.97
CA ASN A 40 -5.99 -10.75 -7.26
C ASN A 40 -6.58 -10.02 -8.46
N PHE A 41 -7.03 -10.75 -9.48
CA PHE A 41 -7.73 -10.17 -10.63
C PHE A 41 -9.10 -9.61 -10.27
N VAL A 42 -9.84 -10.28 -9.37
CA VAL A 42 -11.09 -9.73 -8.83
C VAL A 42 -10.83 -8.44 -8.06
N LEU A 43 -9.80 -8.40 -7.20
CA LEU A 43 -9.43 -7.18 -6.50
C LEU A 43 -9.02 -6.04 -7.46
N ALA A 44 -8.23 -6.33 -8.49
CA ALA A 44 -7.86 -5.36 -9.52
C ALA A 44 -9.08 -4.89 -10.33
N GLY A 45 -10.04 -5.78 -10.58
CA GLY A 45 -11.33 -5.45 -11.20
C GLY A 45 -12.16 -4.50 -10.35
N ILE A 46 -12.28 -4.77 -9.04
CA ILE A 46 -12.96 -3.88 -8.09
C ILE A 46 -12.27 -2.50 -8.06
N ALA A 47 -10.94 -2.45 -8.00
CA ALA A 47 -10.19 -1.20 -8.06
C ALA A 47 -10.45 -0.42 -9.36
N THR A 48 -10.54 -1.12 -10.49
CA THR A 48 -10.87 -0.53 -11.80
C THR A 48 -12.26 0.11 -11.80
N VAL A 49 -13.25 -0.57 -11.22
CA VAL A 49 -14.60 -0.02 -11.05
C VAL A 49 -14.57 1.23 -10.17
N LEU A 50 -13.83 1.20 -9.07
CA LEU A 50 -13.66 2.36 -8.19
C LEU A 50 -13.01 3.55 -8.92
N PHE A 51 -11.98 3.33 -9.74
CA PHE A 51 -11.37 4.38 -10.55
C PHE A 51 -12.39 5.04 -11.48
N TYR A 52 -13.22 4.24 -12.15
CA TYR A 52 -14.28 4.76 -13.01
C TYR A 52 -15.33 5.55 -12.23
N VAL A 53 -15.76 5.05 -11.06
CA VAL A 53 -16.71 5.76 -10.17
C VAL A 53 -16.13 7.09 -9.71
N PHE A 54 -14.86 7.12 -9.29
CA PHE A 54 -14.20 8.36 -8.87
C PHE A 54 -14.02 9.34 -10.01
N TRP A 55 -13.70 8.87 -11.21
CA TRP A 55 -13.62 9.72 -12.38
C TRP A 55 -14.98 10.36 -12.67
N LYS A 56 -16.06 9.56 -12.74
CA LYS A 56 -17.41 10.08 -12.99
C LYS A 56 -17.87 11.10 -11.94
N LYS A 57 -17.52 10.88 -10.67
CA LYS A 57 -17.91 11.76 -9.56
C LYS A 57 -17.03 13.02 -9.43
N HIS A 58 -15.74 12.92 -9.72
CA HIS A 58 -14.74 13.97 -9.45
C HIS A 58 -13.99 14.46 -10.69
N GLN A 59 -14.49 14.19 -11.91
CA GLN A 59 -13.85 14.63 -13.17
C GLN A 59 -13.53 16.13 -13.22
N HIS A 60 -14.33 16.98 -12.57
CA HIS A 60 -14.09 18.44 -12.51
C HIS A 60 -13.08 18.86 -11.44
N GLN A 61 -12.66 17.94 -10.58
CA GLN A 61 -11.75 18.16 -9.46
C GLN A 61 -10.49 17.31 -9.63
N SER A 62 -9.70 17.60 -10.68
CA SER A 62 -8.46 16.86 -11.02
C SER A 62 -7.60 16.44 -9.82
N LYS A 63 -7.28 17.35 -8.88
CA LYS A 63 -6.49 17.04 -7.68
C LYS A 63 -7.13 15.93 -6.83
N ARG A 64 -8.42 16.07 -6.51
CA ARG A 64 -9.14 15.09 -5.69
C ARG A 64 -9.26 13.76 -6.41
N TYR A 65 -9.55 13.79 -7.70
CA TYR A 65 -9.63 12.59 -8.54
C TYR A 65 -8.32 11.79 -8.52
N PHE A 66 -7.19 12.44 -8.85
CA PHE A 66 -5.89 11.75 -8.87
C PHE A 66 -5.43 11.28 -7.49
N SER A 67 -5.79 12.00 -6.42
CA SER A 67 -5.52 11.58 -5.05
C SER A 67 -6.27 10.29 -4.70
N LEU A 68 -7.57 10.20 -5.02
CA LEU A 68 -8.38 9.00 -4.79
C LEU A 68 -7.96 7.81 -5.67
N LEU A 69 -7.61 8.08 -6.94
CA LEU A 69 -7.06 7.06 -7.83
C LEU A 69 -5.74 6.51 -7.28
N SER A 70 -4.84 7.39 -6.86
CA SER A 70 -3.56 7.00 -6.28
C SER A 70 -3.75 6.25 -4.97
N TYR A 71 -4.71 6.65 -4.13
CA TYR A 71 -5.06 5.96 -2.90
C TYR A 71 -5.43 4.50 -3.16
N VAL A 72 -6.43 4.25 -4.02
CA VAL A 72 -6.86 2.87 -4.32
C VAL A 72 -5.75 2.07 -5.01
N MET A 73 -4.95 2.71 -5.87
CA MET A 73 -3.78 2.06 -6.48
C MET A 73 -2.76 1.63 -5.42
N ILE A 74 -2.36 2.51 -4.51
CA ILE A 74 -1.37 2.21 -3.47
C ILE A 74 -1.88 1.13 -2.52
N ILE A 75 -3.14 1.18 -2.11
CA ILE A 75 -3.76 0.12 -1.30
C ILE A 75 -3.73 -1.21 -2.05
N GLY A 76 -4.14 -1.23 -3.33
CA GLY A 76 -4.13 -2.44 -4.15
C GLY A 76 -2.72 -3.04 -4.29
N LEU A 77 -1.72 -2.20 -4.59
CA LEU A 77 -0.32 -2.62 -4.65
C LEU A 77 0.19 -3.15 -3.31
N GLY A 78 -0.16 -2.49 -2.20
CA GLY A 78 0.18 -2.94 -0.86
C GLY A 78 -0.39 -4.32 -0.53
N VAL A 79 -1.68 -4.54 -0.87
CA VAL A 79 -2.32 -5.85 -0.67
C VAL A 79 -1.61 -6.92 -1.49
N PHE A 80 -1.34 -6.68 -2.78
CA PHE A 80 -0.66 -7.66 -3.63
C PHE A 80 0.75 -7.96 -3.15
N ALA A 81 1.51 -6.94 -2.73
CA ALA A 81 2.88 -7.10 -2.26
C ALA A 81 2.97 -7.80 -0.89
N ALA A 82 1.91 -7.76 -0.07
CA ALA A 82 1.86 -8.49 1.20
C ALA A 82 1.62 -10.00 1.03
N ILE A 83 0.95 -10.42 -0.04
CA ILE A 83 0.52 -11.81 -0.27
C ILE A 83 1.67 -12.82 -0.27
N PRO A 84 2.81 -12.60 -0.97
CA PRO A 84 3.90 -13.57 -0.99
C PRO A 84 4.38 -13.98 0.40
N LEU A 85 4.50 -13.02 1.33
CA LEU A 85 4.90 -13.32 2.70
C LEU A 85 3.87 -14.15 3.43
N LEU A 86 2.59 -13.78 3.32
CA LEU A 86 1.51 -14.51 3.97
C LEU A 86 1.40 -15.96 3.46
N ARG A 87 1.87 -16.23 2.24
CA ARG A 87 1.94 -17.59 1.69
C ARG A 87 3.16 -18.35 2.16
N VAL A 88 4.34 -17.75 2.08
CA VAL A 88 5.61 -18.40 2.44
C VAL A 88 5.59 -18.88 3.88
N PHE A 89 5.06 -18.08 4.80
CA PHE A 89 5.07 -18.36 6.24
C PHE A 89 3.70 -18.85 6.75
N TYR A 90 2.83 -19.35 5.88
CA TYR A 90 1.44 -19.68 6.23
C TYR A 90 1.36 -20.60 7.47
N LEU A 91 0.56 -20.19 8.47
CA LEU A 91 0.39 -20.83 9.79
C LEU A 91 1.60 -20.79 10.73
N GLU A 92 2.74 -20.24 10.31
CA GLU A 92 3.88 -20.03 11.18
C GLU A 92 3.73 -18.76 12.04
N LEU A 93 4.59 -18.62 13.06
CA LEU A 93 4.56 -17.46 13.95
C LEU A 93 4.82 -16.14 13.19
N VAL A 94 5.69 -16.18 12.17
CA VAL A 94 5.99 -15.05 11.28
C VAL A 94 4.74 -14.55 10.52
N PHE A 95 3.84 -15.46 10.11
CA PHE A 95 2.58 -15.08 9.47
C PHE A 95 1.70 -14.24 10.39
N TRP A 96 1.54 -14.65 11.64
CA TRP A 96 0.71 -13.92 12.60
C TRP A 96 1.30 -12.55 12.93
N PHE A 97 2.62 -12.45 13.07
CA PHE A 97 3.29 -11.15 13.17
C PHE A 97 3.04 -10.30 11.93
N GLY A 98 3.17 -10.86 10.73
CA GLY A 98 2.87 -10.18 9.48
C GLY A 98 1.43 -9.63 9.43
N VAL A 99 0.43 -10.43 9.82
CA VAL A 99 -0.97 -10.01 9.89
C VAL A 99 -1.17 -8.86 10.87
N VAL A 100 -0.60 -8.94 12.07
CA VAL A 100 -0.68 -7.87 13.07
C VAL A 100 -0.02 -6.59 12.56
N MET A 101 1.14 -6.70 11.92
CA MET A 101 1.83 -5.55 11.31
C MET A 101 0.99 -4.90 10.22
N LEU A 102 0.37 -5.69 9.34
CA LEU A 102 -0.53 -5.17 8.30
C LEU A 102 -1.72 -4.45 8.93
N ALA A 103 -2.35 -5.03 9.95
CA ALA A 103 -3.46 -4.39 10.64
C ALA A 103 -3.05 -3.04 11.25
N ILE A 104 -1.90 -2.99 11.92
CA ILE A 104 -1.34 -1.76 12.50
C ILE A 104 -1.03 -0.73 11.40
N MET A 105 -0.42 -1.15 10.28
CA MET A 105 -0.04 -0.24 9.18
C MET A 105 -1.23 0.23 8.34
N VAL A 106 -2.37 -0.45 8.40
CA VAL A 106 -3.61 0.06 7.81
C VAL A 106 -4.31 1.02 8.78
N LEU A 107 -4.38 0.67 10.07
CA LEU A 107 -5.15 1.40 11.07
C LEU A 107 -4.46 2.68 11.55
N LEU A 108 -3.21 2.61 12.02
CA LEU A 108 -2.53 3.78 12.60
C LEU A 108 -2.39 4.92 11.59
N PRO A 109 -1.94 4.68 10.35
CA PRO A 109 -1.76 5.78 9.40
C PRO A 109 -3.09 6.41 8.99
N TYR A 110 -4.19 5.66 9.06
CA TYR A 110 -5.53 6.20 8.87
C TYR A 110 -5.96 7.11 10.02
N LEU A 111 -5.71 6.70 11.27
CA LEU A 111 -6.03 7.50 12.45
C LEU A 111 -5.18 8.78 12.56
N PHE A 112 -3.92 8.72 12.13
CA PHE A 112 -2.95 9.81 12.24
C PHE A 112 -2.62 10.46 10.88
N ALA A 113 -3.54 10.39 9.92
CA ALA A 113 -3.29 10.81 8.54
C ALA A 113 -2.85 12.29 8.45
N LYS A 114 -3.43 13.18 9.26
CA LYS A 114 -3.10 14.62 9.27
C LYS A 114 -1.72 14.88 9.83
N GLU A 115 -1.35 14.23 10.93
CA GLU A 115 -0.02 14.33 11.56
C GLU A 115 1.08 13.80 10.64
N ILE A 116 0.78 12.70 9.93
CA ILE A 116 1.68 12.14 8.92
C ILE A 116 1.83 13.12 7.75
N ALA A 117 0.73 13.67 7.23
CA ALA A 117 0.77 14.67 6.17
C ALA A 117 1.57 15.92 6.57
N PHE A 118 1.33 16.45 7.76
CA PHE A 118 2.08 17.59 8.32
C PHE A 118 3.57 17.29 8.37
N GLY A 119 3.95 16.11 8.86
CA GLY A 119 5.36 15.78 8.98
C GLY A 119 6.07 15.42 7.68
N ILE A 120 5.35 14.95 6.66
CA ILE A 120 5.92 14.81 5.30
C ILE A 120 6.21 16.19 4.71
N GLN A 121 5.34 17.17 4.94
CA GLN A 121 5.52 18.52 4.40
C GLN A 121 6.50 19.39 5.20
N LYS A 122 6.52 19.24 6.54
CA LYS A 122 7.39 20.00 7.45
C LYS A 122 8.19 19.05 8.36
N PRO A 123 9.17 18.31 7.80
CA PRO A 123 9.92 17.30 8.56
C PRO A 123 10.63 17.88 9.79
N ALA A 124 11.19 19.09 9.67
CA ALA A 124 11.96 19.74 10.73
C ALA A 124 11.11 20.26 11.90
N LYS A 125 9.79 20.46 11.71
CA LYS A 125 8.88 20.97 12.74
C LYS A 125 7.98 19.89 13.33
N SER A 126 8.01 18.68 12.78
CA SER A 126 7.06 17.64 13.11
C SER A 126 7.54 16.74 14.26
N LYS A 127 6.60 16.41 15.16
CA LYS A 127 6.77 15.35 16.18
C LYS A 127 6.62 13.94 15.58
N LEU A 128 6.90 13.77 14.29
CA LEU A 128 6.85 12.49 13.55
C LEU A 128 7.80 11.42 14.10
N GLY A 129 8.74 11.78 14.99
CA GLY A 129 9.67 10.85 15.62
C GLY A 129 8.99 9.61 16.20
N LYS A 130 7.77 9.72 16.76
CA LYS A 130 7.04 8.56 17.29
C LYS A 130 6.60 7.57 16.20
N VAL A 131 6.16 8.07 15.06
CA VAL A 131 5.69 7.25 13.93
C VAL A 131 6.88 6.57 13.24
N TYR A 132 7.98 7.30 13.03
CA TYR A 132 9.23 6.71 12.52
C TYR A 132 9.83 5.68 13.48
N LEU A 133 9.74 5.90 14.79
CA LEU A 133 10.23 4.96 15.79
C LEU A 133 9.38 3.67 15.82
N ILE A 134 8.06 3.78 15.68
CA ILE A 134 7.18 2.61 15.49
C ILE A 134 7.57 1.87 14.20
N PHE A 135 7.78 2.59 13.10
CA PHE A 135 8.19 2.00 11.82
C PHE A 135 9.54 1.27 11.93
N ALA A 136 10.53 1.89 12.58
CA ALA A 136 11.84 1.32 12.80
C ALA A 136 11.79 0.08 13.71
N LEU A 137 11.04 0.12 14.81
CA LEU A 137 10.85 -1.04 15.69
C LEU A 137 10.15 -2.20 14.97
N LEU A 138 9.15 -1.88 14.14
CA LEU A 138 8.44 -2.88 13.34
C LEU A 138 9.36 -3.51 12.29
N ILE A 139 10.18 -2.72 11.59
CA ILE A 139 11.18 -3.23 10.63
C ILE A 139 12.23 -4.09 11.34
N ILE A 140 12.75 -3.65 12.49
CA ILE A 140 13.79 -4.38 13.24
C ILE A 140 13.22 -5.70 13.79
N GLY A 141 12.05 -5.66 14.44
CA GLY A 141 11.40 -6.85 14.98
C GLY A 141 11.06 -7.87 13.90
N PHE A 142 10.48 -7.40 12.80
CA PHE A 142 10.18 -8.22 11.64
C PHE A 142 11.45 -8.78 10.98
N GLY A 143 12.47 -7.95 10.76
CA GLY A 143 13.75 -8.35 10.20
C GLY A 143 14.47 -9.42 11.05
N ALA A 144 14.39 -9.33 12.37
CA ALA A 144 14.93 -10.36 13.27
C ALA A 144 14.21 -11.70 13.12
N THR A 145 12.87 -11.71 13.10
CA THR A 145 12.08 -12.95 12.91
C THR A 145 12.35 -13.61 11.56
N VAL A 146 12.49 -12.79 10.53
CA VAL A 146 12.80 -13.19 9.16
C VAL A 146 14.20 -13.79 9.04
N TYR A 147 15.22 -13.13 9.62
CA TYR A 147 16.60 -13.61 9.59
C TYR A 147 16.74 -14.96 10.31
N SER A 148 16.09 -15.12 11.46
CA SER A 148 16.06 -16.39 12.17
C SER A 148 15.45 -17.52 11.32
N HIS A 149 14.42 -17.23 10.53
CA HIS A 149 13.76 -18.22 9.67
C HIS A 149 14.54 -18.53 8.39
N SER A 150 15.24 -17.53 7.83
CA SER A 150 16.03 -17.72 6.60
C SER A 150 17.21 -18.68 6.77
N LEU A 151 17.66 -18.90 8.01
CA LEU A 151 18.73 -19.85 8.33
C LEU A 151 18.31 -21.32 8.18
N PHE A 152 17.00 -21.61 8.09
CA PHE A 152 16.46 -22.97 8.08
C PHE A 152 15.56 -23.28 6.87
N THR A 153 15.48 -22.36 5.90
CA THR A 153 14.57 -22.48 4.75
C THR A 153 15.18 -23.21 3.56
N SER A 154 14.36 -23.96 2.83
CA SER A 154 14.74 -24.65 1.58
C SER A 154 14.62 -23.78 0.32
N ASN A 155 13.92 -22.64 0.38
CA ASN A 155 13.77 -21.72 -0.75
C ASN A 155 14.14 -20.27 -0.35
N PRO A 156 15.44 -19.97 -0.25
CA PRO A 156 15.91 -18.67 0.22
C PRO A 156 15.54 -17.51 -0.71
N GLU A 157 15.45 -17.74 -2.02
CA GLU A 157 15.13 -16.69 -3.00
C GLU A 157 13.69 -16.19 -2.86
N ALA A 158 12.71 -17.11 -2.76
CA ALA A 158 11.31 -16.75 -2.57
C ALA A 158 11.08 -16.00 -1.25
N ASN A 159 11.83 -16.36 -0.20
CA ASN A 159 11.77 -15.67 1.07
C ASN A 159 12.23 -14.22 0.92
N VAL A 160 13.40 -13.98 0.33
CA VAL A 160 13.94 -12.62 0.14
C VAL A 160 12.94 -11.73 -0.61
N ILE A 161 12.36 -12.24 -1.70
CA ILE A 161 11.37 -11.48 -2.47
C ILE A 161 10.11 -11.21 -1.64
N ALA A 162 9.62 -12.21 -0.90
CA ALA A 162 8.45 -12.06 -0.05
C ALA A 162 8.64 -11.03 1.07
N ILE A 163 9.82 -11.02 1.71
CA ILE A 163 10.19 -10.05 2.75
C ILE A 163 10.24 -8.64 2.16
N PHE A 164 10.93 -8.48 1.02
CA PHE A 164 11.08 -7.17 0.39
C PHE A 164 9.73 -6.62 -0.09
N ALA A 165 8.91 -7.47 -0.71
CA ALA A 165 7.55 -7.12 -1.12
C ALA A 165 6.68 -6.74 0.09
N PHE A 166 6.82 -7.45 1.21
CA PHE A 166 6.10 -7.12 2.44
C PHE A 166 6.53 -5.77 3.04
N LEU A 167 7.83 -5.47 3.11
CA LEU A 167 8.32 -4.17 3.56
C LEU A 167 7.81 -3.03 2.67
N LEU A 168 7.79 -3.25 1.36
CA LEU A 168 7.18 -2.32 0.41
C LEU A 168 5.68 -2.16 0.70
N ALA A 169 4.95 -3.24 0.97
CA ALA A 169 3.53 -3.17 1.34
C ALA A 169 3.30 -2.30 2.58
N LEU A 170 4.10 -2.45 3.63
CA LEU A 170 4.00 -1.63 4.84
C LEU A 170 4.20 -0.14 4.54
N LEU A 171 5.17 0.20 3.69
CA LEU A 171 5.41 1.58 3.27
C LEU A 171 4.24 2.15 2.46
N LEU A 172 3.66 1.34 1.57
CA LEU A 172 2.49 1.71 0.79
C LEU A 172 1.27 1.96 1.70
N PHE A 173 0.99 1.07 2.64
CA PHE A 173 -0.10 1.27 3.60
C PHE A 173 0.13 2.48 4.51
N PHE A 174 1.37 2.75 4.88
CA PHE A 174 1.73 3.92 5.67
C PHE A 174 1.44 5.24 4.96
N THR A 175 1.75 5.31 3.66
CA THR A 175 1.62 6.53 2.88
C THR A 175 0.21 6.73 2.31
N ALA A 176 -0.56 5.65 2.12
CA ALA A 176 -1.87 5.71 1.47
C ALA A 176 -2.84 6.72 2.13
N PRO A 177 -3.03 6.77 3.46
CA PRO A 177 -4.06 7.62 4.06
C PRO A 177 -3.84 9.13 3.87
N VAL A 178 -2.61 9.56 3.63
CA VAL A 178 -2.33 10.98 3.28
C VAL A 178 -3.08 11.40 2.02
N LEU A 179 -3.28 10.46 1.08
CA LEU A 179 -4.00 10.69 -0.17
C LEU A 179 -5.53 10.78 0.00
N LEU A 180 -6.07 10.39 1.17
CA LEU A 180 -7.49 10.56 1.48
C LEU A 180 -7.82 11.98 1.94
N ILE A 181 -6.83 12.76 2.37
CA ILE A 181 -7.01 14.15 2.82
C ILE A 181 -7.48 15.00 1.63
N LYS A 182 -8.45 15.88 1.86
CA LYS A 182 -8.93 16.76 0.78
C LYS A 182 -7.89 17.84 0.51
N PRO A 183 -7.82 18.36 -0.73
CA PRO A 183 -6.89 19.44 -1.06
C PRO A 183 -7.04 20.68 -0.16
N GLU A 184 -8.27 21.02 0.24
CA GLU A 184 -8.57 22.15 1.14
C GLU A 184 -7.91 21.95 2.52
N ASP A 185 -8.17 20.81 3.16
CA ASP A 185 -7.56 20.44 4.43
C ASP A 185 -6.02 20.34 4.34
N MET A 186 -5.50 19.95 3.17
CA MET A 186 -4.06 19.85 2.93
C MET A 186 -3.41 21.24 2.87
N ASP A 187 -4.08 22.21 2.24
CA ASP A 187 -3.57 23.58 2.14
C ASP A 187 -3.53 24.25 3.54
N GLU A 188 -4.46 23.93 4.45
CA GLU A 188 -4.39 24.36 5.86
C GLU A 188 -3.13 23.83 6.56
N ILE A 189 -2.85 22.52 6.41
CA ILE A 189 -1.67 21.86 6.99
C ILE A 189 -0.35 22.47 6.45
N VAL A 190 -0.31 22.84 5.16
CA VAL A 190 0.87 23.51 4.56
C VAL A 190 1.09 24.89 5.17
N ASN A 191 0.02 25.62 5.48
CA ASN A 191 0.08 27.02 5.86
C ASN A 191 0.23 27.26 7.38
N GLU A 192 0.07 26.23 8.22
CA GLU A 192 0.37 26.23 9.68
C GLU A 192 1.89 26.15 10.00
#